data_AF-A0A935XR34-F1
#
_entry.id   AF-A0A935XR34-F1
#
_cell.length_a   1.000
_cell.length_b   1.000
_cell.length_c   1.000
_cell.angle_alpha   90.00
_cell.angle_beta   90.00
_cell.angle_gamma   90.00
#
_symmetry.space_group_name_H-M   'P 1'
#
loop_
_entity.id
_entity.type
_entity.pdbx_description
1 polymer ?
#
loop_
_entity_poly.entity_id
_entity_poly.type
_entity_poly.pdbx_seq_one_letter_code
_entity_poly.pdbx_strand_id
1 'polypeptide(L)'
;MADGAVRELQARIEVPRRGSCSFQLADFRQTRDAPHVELMSRTGGTCTVRMWEQQGRLTVAFSDCHDKCSSGAFEHIWPIQLRAADGACS
;
A
#
# COMPACT_ATOMS: atom_id res chain seq x y z
N MET A 1 8.05 4.04 -21.75
CA MET A 1 8.30 4.19 -20.30
C MET A 1 6.94 4.06 -19.64
N ALA A 2 6.67 2.97 -18.92
CA ALA A 2 5.49 2.93 -18.07
C ALA A 2 5.84 3.81 -16.86
N ASP A 3 5.37 5.06 -16.90
CA ASP A 3 5.46 5.96 -15.77
C ASP A 3 4.70 5.30 -14.62
N GLY A 4 5.34 5.08 -13.47
CA GLY A 4 4.79 4.39 -12.30
C GLY A 4 3.61 5.13 -11.64
N ALA A 5 2.88 5.93 -12.41
CA ALA A 5 1.73 6.71 -12.00
C ALA A 5 0.58 5.81 -11.52
N VAL A 6 0.31 5.88 -10.22
CA VAL A 6 -0.83 5.20 -9.61
C VAL A 6 -2.09 6.00 -9.89
N ARG A 7 -3.03 5.37 -10.58
CA ARG A 7 -4.33 5.97 -10.91
C ARG A 7 -5.40 5.62 -9.88
N GLU A 8 -5.26 4.47 -9.24
CA GLU A 8 -6.18 4.01 -8.22
C GLU A 8 -5.43 3.16 -7.18
N LEU A 9 -5.80 3.34 -5.92
CA LEU A 9 -5.40 2.48 -4.80
C LEU A 9 -6.62 2.37 -3.90
N GLN A 10 -7.12 1.15 -3.73
CA GLN A 10 -8.17 0.81 -2.78
C GLN A 10 -7.78 -0.50 -2.12
N ALA A 11 -7.31 -0.44 -0.88
CA ALA A 11 -6.95 -1.63 -0.11
C ALA A 11 -7.64 -1.58 1.25
N ARG A 12 -8.37 -2.65 1.57
CA ARG A 12 -8.92 -2.89 2.90
C ARG A 12 -8.37 -4.20 3.41
N ILE A 13 -7.71 -4.16 4.56
CA ILE A 13 -7.14 -5.33 5.21
C ILE A 13 -7.89 -5.54 6.51
N GLU A 14 -8.55 -6.68 6.63
CA GLU A 14 -9.23 -7.06 7.87
C GLU A 14 -8.33 -8.01 8.65
N VAL A 15 -8.05 -7.65 9.91
CA VAL A 15 -7.27 -8.48 10.82
C VAL A 15 -8.24 -9.05 11.86
N PRO A 16 -8.55 -10.36 11.80
CA PRO A 16 -9.52 -10.97 12.69
C PRO A 16 -9.24 -10.67 14.16
N ARG A 17 -10.25 -10.16 14.87
CA ARG A 17 -10.20 -9.75 16.29
C ARG A 17 -9.27 -8.58 16.62
N ARG A 18 -8.66 -7.92 15.63
CA ARG A 18 -7.68 -6.83 15.85
C ARG A 18 -8.00 -5.55 15.09
N GLY A 19 -9.01 -5.57 14.22
CA GLY A 19 -9.50 -4.39 13.52
C GLY A 19 -9.25 -4.48 12.02
N SER A 20 -9.09 -3.33 11.40
CA SER A 20 -8.92 -3.20 9.96
C SER A 20 -8.08 -1.98 9.60
N CYS A 21 -7.44 -2.05 8.44
CA CYS A 21 -6.72 -0.95 7.81
C CYS A 21 -7.39 -0.60 6.49
N SER A 22 -7.49 0.69 6.19
CA SER A 22 -8.06 1.18 4.93
C SER A 22 -7.12 2.18 4.26
N PHE A 23 -6.82 1.95 3.00
CA PHE A 23 -5.93 2.77 2.20
C PHE A 23 -6.66 3.17 0.90
N GLN A 24 -6.80 4.47 0.68
CA GLN A 24 -7.42 5.02 -0.52
C GLN A 24 -6.47 6.02 -1.16
N LEU A 25 -6.32 6.01 -2.49
CA LEU A 25 -5.41 6.94 -3.18
C LEU A 25 -5.67 8.40 -2.83
N ALA A 26 -6.92 8.77 -2.57
CA ALA A 26 -7.30 10.13 -2.15
C ALA A 26 -6.60 10.61 -0.87
N ASP A 27 -6.17 9.70 0.00
CA ASP A 27 -5.45 9.99 1.23
C ASP A 27 -3.94 10.17 1.00
N PHE A 28 -3.43 9.87 -0.19
CA PHE A 28 -2.00 9.85 -0.51
C PHE A 28 -1.65 10.76 -1.68
N ARG A 29 -0.42 11.25 -1.69
CA ARG A 29 0.21 11.87 -2.86
C ARG A 29 1.35 10.98 -3.32
N GLN A 30 1.49 10.81 -4.61
CA GLN A 30 2.65 10.13 -5.17
C GLN A 30 3.87 11.05 -5.09
N THR A 31 4.93 10.59 -4.43
CA THR A 31 6.20 11.31 -4.25
C THR A 31 7.30 10.75 -5.14
N ARG A 32 7.15 9.51 -5.61
CA ARG A 32 8.07 8.84 -6.51
C ARG A 32 7.33 7.88 -7.45
N ASP A 33 7.72 7.87 -8.71
CA ASP A 33 7.24 6.95 -9.76
C ASP A 33 8.26 5.83 -10.08
N ALA A 34 9.56 6.12 -10.02
CA ALA A 34 10.63 5.19 -10.34
C ALA A 34 11.84 5.31 -9.38
N PRO A 35 12.62 4.23 -9.16
CA PRO A 35 12.47 2.87 -9.70
C PRO A 35 11.38 2.03 -8.99
N HIS A 36 10.76 2.60 -7.96
CA HIS A 36 9.58 2.10 -7.30
C HIS A 36 8.63 3.26 -7.05
N VAL A 37 7.35 2.94 -6.89
CA VAL A 37 6.32 3.90 -6.53
C VAL A 37 6.39 4.16 -5.04
N GLU A 38 6.28 5.43 -4.65
CA GLU A 38 6.08 5.85 -3.28
C GLU A 38 4.88 6.79 -3.19
N LEU A 39 3.94 6.45 -2.30
CA LEU A 39 2.79 7.26 -1.96
C LEU A 39 2.93 7.68 -0.49
N MET A 40 2.92 8.99 -0.23
CA MET A 40 3.00 9.55 1.12
C MET A 40 1.64 10.11 1.54
N SER A 41 1.26 9.89 2.80
CA SER A 41 0.01 10.41 3.35
C SER A 41 -0.09 11.93 3.17
N ARG A 42 -1.28 12.39 2.75
CA ARG A 42 -1.64 13.82 2.64
C ARG A 42 -2.01 14.42 3.98
N THR A 43 -2.64 13.62 4.83
CA THR A 43 -3.00 14.00 6.20
C THR A 43 -1.79 13.75 7.10
N GLY A 44 -1.44 14.70 7.96
CA GLY A 44 -0.23 14.65 8.79
C GLY A 44 0.04 13.26 9.39
N GLY A 45 1.31 12.84 9.32
CA GLY A 45 1.75 11.49 9.65
C GLY A 45 2.90 11.05 8.74
N THR A 46 3.51 9.90 9.03
CA THR A 46 4.62 9.33 8.25
C THR A 46 4.18 8.12 7.42
N CYS A 47 2.86 7.87 7.33
CA CYS A 47 2.33 6.74 6.58
C CYS A 47 2.75 6.80 5.11
N THR A 48 3.42 5.74 4.66
CA THR A 48 3.88 5.56 3.29
C THR A 48 3.45 4.21 2.73
N VAL A 49 3.07 4.22 1.45
CA VAL A 49 2.78 3.02 0.66
C VAL A 49 3.83 2.93 -0.44
N ARG A 50 4.53 1.80 -0.50
CA ARG A 50 5.57 1.53 -1.50
C ARG A 50 5.12 0.41 -2.41
N MET A 51 5.29 0.59 -3.71
CA MET A 51 4.96 -0.44 -4.71
C MET A 51 6.14 -0.68 -5.64
N TRP A 52 6.49 -1.93 -5.84
CA TRP A 52 7.55 -2.30 -6.77
C TRP A 52 7.26 -3.66 -7.40
N GLU A 53 7.72 -3.79 -8.63
CA GLU A 53 7.71 -5.08 -9.33
C GLU A 53 9.08 -5.74 -9.21
N GLN A 54 9.08 -7.02 -8.83
CA GLN A 54 10.28 -7.84 -8.81
C GLN A 54 9.94 -9.25 -9.31
N GLN A 55 10.61 -9.69 -10.37
CA GLN A 55 10.47 -11.08 -10.89
C GLN A 55 9.00 -11.47 -11.18
N GLY A 56 8.23 -10.56 -11.80
CA GLY A 56 6.82 -10.80 -12.15
C GLY A 56 5.85 -10.75 -10.96
N ARG A 57 6.29 -10.23 -9.81
CA ARG A 57 5.46 -10.02 -8.61
C ARG A 57 5.40 -8.54 -8.31
N LEU A 58 4.20 -8.03 -8.10
CA LEU A 58 3.96 -6.68 -7.58
C LEU A 58 3.81 -6.77 -6.06
N THR A 59 4.66 -6.07 -5.33
CA THR A 59 4.56 -5.97 -3.87
C THR A 59 4.04 -4.60 -3.49
N VAL A 60 3.07 -4.57 -2.58
CA VAL A 60 2.54 -3.35 -1.95
C VAL A 60 2.84 -3.41 -0.46
N ALA A 61 3.72 -2.54 0.00
CA ALA A 61 4.11 -2.45 1.41
C ALA A 61 3.62 -1.17 2.06
N PHE A 62 3.24 -1.28 3.32
CA PHE A 62 2.73 -0.19 4.16
C PHE A 62 3.75 0.10 5.26
N SER A 63 3.98 1.37 5.60
CA SER A 63 4.96 1.75 6.62
C SER A 63 4.44 2.93 7.42
N ASP A 64 4.53 2.83 8.75
CA ASP A 64 4.07 3.83 9.72
C ASP A 64 2.60 4.27 9.56
N CYS A 65 1.71 3.34 9.22
CA CYS A 65 0.30 3.62 8.93
C CYS A 65 -0.66 3.29 10.08
N HIS A 66 -0.22 3.46 11.32
CA HIS A 66 -1.05 3.24 12.51
C HIS A 66 -2.33 4.10 12.48
N ASP A 67 -2.25 5.33 11.95
CA ASP A 67 -3.38 6.25 11.80
C ASP A 67 -4.40 5.81 10.74
N LYS A 68 -4.02 4.89 9.84
CA LYS A 68 -4.90 4.30 8.81
C LYS A 68 -5.54 2.98 9.26
N CYS A 69 -5.29 2.57 10.49
CA CYS A 69 -5.72 1.29 11.04
C CYS A 69 -6.46 1.46 12.37
N SER A 70 -7.41 0.58 12.65
CA SER A 70 -8.09 0.50 13.94
C SER A 70 -7.38 -0.49 14.88
N SER A 71 -7.49 -0.25 16.20
CA SER A 71 -7.20 -1.22 17.26
C SER A 71 -5.84 -1.94 17.18
N GLY A 72 -4.80 -1.26 16.70
CA GLY A 72 -3.45 -1.83 16.56
C GLY A 72 -3.29 -2.82 15.39
N ALA A 73 -4.25 -2.89 14.46
CA ALA A 73 -4.20 -3.80 13.32
C ALA A 73 -2.92 -3.67 12.48
N PHE A 74 -2.31 -2.49 12.44
CA PHE A 74 -1.09 -2.23 11.68
C PHE A 74 0.08 -3.15 12.08
N GLU A 75 0.19 -3.55 13.35
CA GLU A 75 1.25 -4.46 13.82
C GLU A 75 1.15 -5.87 13.23
N HIS A 76 0.04 -6.17 12.56
CA HIS A 76 -0.30 -7.49 12.03
C HIS A 76 -0.47 -7.52 10.51
N ILE A 77 -0.29 -6.39 9.82
CA ILE A 77 -0.36 -6.37 8.35
C ILE A 77 1.02 -6.63 7.75
N TRP A 78 1.06 -7.50 6.75
CA TRP A 78 2.25 -7.80 5.97
C TRP A 78 2.15 -7.15 4.58
N PRO A 79 3.27 -6.95 3.87
CA PRO A 79 3.23 -6.55 2.47
C PRO A 79 2.35 -7.51 1.66
N ILE A 80 1.49 -6.95 0.80
CA ILE A 80 0.65 -7.72 -0.11
C ILE A 80 1.48 -8.03 -1.35
N GLN A 81 1.48 -9.28 -1.79
CA GLN A 81 2.17 -9.70 -3.00
C GLN A 81 1.15 -10.23 -4.01
N LEU A 82 1.21 -9.68 -5.21
CA LEU A 82 0.33 -9.99 -6.33
C LEU A 82 1.15 -10.49 -7.51
N ARG A 83 0.60 -11.40 -8.32
CA ARG A 83 1.18 -11.74 -9.61
C ARG A 83 0.97 -10.58 -10.57
N ALA A 84 2.03 -10.07 -11.17
CA ALA A 84 1.93 -8.92 -12.09
C ALA A 84 1.13 -9.26 -13.37
N ALA A 85 1.06 -10.54 -13.72
CA ALA A 85 0.36 -11.01 -14.92
C ALA A 85 -1.17 -10.83 -14.86
N ASP A 86 -1.79 -11.00 -13.67
CA ASP A 86 -3.25 -11.03 -13.53
C ASP A 86 -3.78 -10.46 -12.20
N GLY A 87 -2.91 -9.93 -11.34
CA GLY A 87 -3.29 -9.32 -10.08
C GLY A 87 -3.76 -10.30 -9.00
N ALA A 88 -3.61 -11.62 -9.20
CA ALA A 88 -3.98 -12.60 -8.20
C ALA A 88 -3.02 -12.58 -7.00
N CYS A 89 -3.52 -12.84 -5.80
CA CYS A 89 -2.69 -13.08 -4.62
C CYS A 89 -1.74 -14.26 -4.86
N SER A 90 -0.47 -14.10 -4.49
CA SER A 90 0.58 -15.11 -4.65
C SER A 90 0.77 -16.00 -3.43
#